data_AF-S4YQ61-F1
#
_entry.id   AF-S4YQ61-F1
#
_cell.length_a   1.000
_cell.length_b   1.000
_cell.length_c   1.000
_cell.angle_alpha   90.00
_cell.angle_beta   90.00
_cell.angle_gamma   90.00
#
_symmetry.space_group_name_H-M   'P 1'
#
loop_
_entity.id
_entity.type
_entity.pdbx_description
1 polymer ?
#
loop_
_entity_poly.entity_id
_entity_poly.type
_entity_poly.pdbx_seq_one_letter_code
_entity_poly.pdbx_strand_id
1 'polypeptide(L)'
;MNKMKVLGAGFVLLVSASVLADDQDISIQGKPLQVATVDGKNHSLATCGDYLALRKNNQQITSISGLSDRDYMETQDMLIQCNIQNYAKQHQYVLDTQAGVPSIEQVVAHFPSSAALVVSDDEVKVLKAKGQGKTLQQWTPTLKLKDDRMVSDKEQVAYAISQYQVFKRPQGKPLTFITLGSAVTGGTLGTLSTYRIDDTSGKIWTITHVTENTSL
;
A
#
# COMPACT_ATOMS: atom_id res chain seq x y z
N MET A 1 -48.96 28.60 -38.92
CA MET A 1 -47.60 29.17 -38.82
C MET A 1 -46.82 28.43 -37.74
N ASN A 2 -45.60 28.03 -38.10
CA ASN A 2 -44.71 27.07 -37.46
C ASN A 2 -44.49 27.23 -35.94
N LYS A 3 -44.41 26.11 -35.22
CA LYS A 3 -43.54 26.01 -34.04
C LYS A 3 -42.42 25.01 -34.33
N MET A 4 -41.21 25.57 -34.43
CA MET A 4 -39.94 24.90 -34.65
C MET A 4 -39.63 23.89 -33.55
N LYS A 5 -39.16 22.71 -33.97
CA LYS A 5 -38.32 21.80 -33.16
C LYS A 5 -37.00 22.50 -32.86
N VAL A 6 -36.62 22.58 -31.59
CA VAL A 6 -35.22 22.85 -31.20
C VAL A 6 -34.67 21.53 -30.68
N LEU A 7 -33.87 20.87 -31.53
CA LEU A 7 -32.96 19.80 -31.16
C LEU A 7 -31.81 20.46 -30.38
N GLY A 8 -31.87 20.38 -29.05
CA GLY A 8 -30.71 20.67 -28.21
C GLY A 8 -29.75 19.49 -28.27
N ALA A 9 -28.74 19.60 -29.13
CA ALA A 9 -27.59 18.70 -29.12
C ALA A 9 -26.85 18.85 -27.79
N GLY A 10 -27.10 17.93 -26.86
CA GLY A 10 -26.29 17.78 -25.66
C GLY A 10 -24.91 17.28 -26.05
N PHE A 11 -23.96 18.20 -26.18
CA PHE A 11 -22.54 17.88 -26.26
C PHE A 11 -22.13 17.37 -24.88
N VAL A 12 -22.22 16.05 -24.67
CA VAL A 12 -21.61 15.40 -23.50
C VAL A 12 -20.10 15.50 -23.73
N LEU A 13 -19.48 16.49 -23.09
CA LEU A 13 -18.03 16.53 -22.90
C LEU A 13 -17.66 15.32 -22.05
N LEU A 14 -17.33 14.21 -22.72
CA LEU A 14 -16.52 13.14 -22.17
C LEU A 14 -15.14 13.73 -21.90
N VAL A 15 -14.97 14.35 -20.74
CA VAL A 15 -13.64 14.68 -20.22
C VAL A 15 -13.04 13.35 -19.78
N SER A 16 -12.43 12.65 -20.75
CA SER A 16 -11.53 11.54 -20.50
C SER A 16 -10.27 12.08 -19.83
N ALA A 17 -10.37 12.47 -18.56
CA ALA A 17 -9.20 12.76 -17.75
C ALA A 17 -8.48 11.44 -17.46
N SER A 18 -7.68 11.00 -18.43
CA SER A 18 -6.52 10.17 -18.13
C SER A 18 -5.55 11.10 -17.41
N VAL A 19 -5.82 11.39 -16.13
CA VAL A 19 -4.80 11.92 -15.23
C VAL A 19 -3.68 10.91 -15.32
N LEU A 20 -2.56 11.32 -15.92
CA LEU A 20 -1.39 10.46 -15.98
C LEU A 20 -1.04 10.14 -14.52
N ALA A 21 -0.68 8.90 -14.20
CA ALA A 21 -0.29 8.51 -12.84
C ALA A 21 0.80 9.44 -12.24
N ASP A 22 1.50 10.17 -13.09
CA ASP A 22 2.54 11.14 -12.74
C ASP A 22 1.95 12.49 -12.25
N ASP A 23 0.74 12.87 -12.65
CA ASP A 23 0.08 14.14 -12.27
C ASP A 23 -0.78 14.02 -10.99
N GLN A 24 -0.84 12.83 -10.39
CA GLN A 24 -1.60 12.62 -9.16
C GLN A 24 -1.01 13.47 -8.02
N ASP A 25 -1.85 14.31 -7.42
CA ASP A 25 -1.50 15.16 -6.28
C ASP A 25 -1.15 14.30 -5.06
N ILE A 26 0.00 14.58 -4.46
CA ILE A 26 0.47 13.97 -3.22
C ILE A 26 0.65 14.99 -2.08
N SER A 27 0.14 16.19 -2.28
CA SER A 27 0.17 17.25 -1.28
C SER A 27 -0.76 16.93 -0.10
N ILE A 28 -0.32 17.24 1.11
CA ILE A 28 -1.12 17.08 2.33
C ILE A 28 -1.66 18.44 2.74
N GLN A 29 -2.98 18.55 2.90
CA GLN A 29 -3.66 19.81 3.25
C GLN A 29 -3.32 20.97 2.29
N GLY A 30 -3.14 20.65 1.00
CA GLY A 30 -2.77 21.62 -0.04
C GLY A 30 -1.32 22.11 0.02
N LYS A 31 -0.46 21.49 0.83
CA LYS A 31 0.97 21.79 0.91
C LYS A 31 1.80 20.65 0.31
N PRO A 32 2.82 20.97 -0.51
CA PRO A 32 3.76 19.97 -1.01
C PRO A 32 4.48 19.25 0.13
N LEU A 33 4.70 17.97 -0.08
CA LEU A 33 5.43 17.11 0.84
C LEU A 33 6.89 17.52 0.95
N GLN A 34 7.40 17.64 2.17
CA GLN A 34 8.80 17.93 2.43
C GLN A 34 9.55 16.65 2.79
N VAL A 35 10.49 16.26 1.93
CA VAL A 35 11.30 15.04 2.10
C VAL A 35 12.79 15.36 2.11
N ALA A 36 13.57 14.57 2.83
CA ALA A 36 15.01 14.54 2.68
C ALA A 36 15.44 13.28 1.95
N THR A 37 16.46 13.39 1.11
CA THR A 37 17.03 12.27 0.34
C THR A 37 18.38 11.83 0.89
N VAL A 38 18.86 10.67 0.44
CA VAL A 38 20.15 10.06 0.87
C VAL A 38 21.38 10.96 0.70
N ASP A 39 21.33 11.97 -0.18
CA ASP A 39 22.38 12.98 -0.34
C ASP A 39 22.27 14.15 0.66
N GLY A 40 21.35 14.07 1.61
CA GLY A 40 21.09 15.07 2.64
C GLY A 40 20.32 16.29 2.16
N LYS A 41 19.83 16.30 0.91
CA LYS A 41 19.09 17.43 0.35
C LYS A 41 17.61 17.34 0.65
N ASN A 42 16.99 18.50 0.78
CA ASN A 42 15.54 18.63 0.93
C ASN A 42 14.86 18.84 -0.42
N HIS A 43 13.73 18.17 -0.61
CA HIS A 43 12.90 18.24 -1.80
C HIS A 43 11.45 18.51 -1.41
N SER A 44 10.76 19.23 -2.29
CA SER A 44 9.34 19.56 -2.16
C SER A 44 8.58 18.83 -3.26
N LEU A 45 7.69 17.91 -2.89
CA LEU A 45 6.97 17.05 -3.83
C LEU A 45 5.48 17.39 -3.80
N ALA A 46 4.92 17.80 -4.93
CA ALA A 46 3.49 18.07 -5.06
C ALA A 46 2.77 16.92 -5.78
N THR A 47 3.48 16.15 -6.61
CA THR A 47 2.90 15.13 -7.46
C THR A 47 3.64 13.79 -7.38
N CYS A 48 2.98 12.70 -7.79
CA CYS A 48 3.65 11.42 -8.01
C CYS A 48 4.84 11.56 -8.98
N GLY A 49 4.75 12.44 -9.98
CA GLY A 49 5.80 12.71 -10.96
C GLY A 49 7.07 13.29 -10.31
N ASP A 50 6.93 14.22 -9.36
CA ASP A 50 8.06 14.76 -8.59
C ASP A 50 8.79 13.65 -7.84
N TYR A 51 8.03 12.79 -7.17
CA TYR A 51 8.55 11.62 -6.46
C TYR A 51 9.25 10.63 -7.42
N LEU A 52 8.62 10.30 -8.55
CA LEU A 52 9.18 9.38 -9.53
C LEU A 52 10.46 9.94 -10.18
N ALA A 53 10.57 11.26 -10.33
CA ALA A 53 11.79 11.92 -10.78
C ALA A 53 12.95 11.74 -9.79
N LEU A 54 12.71 11.84 -8.48
CA LEU A 54 13.72 11.53 -7.47
C LEU A 54 14.22 10.09 -7.61
N ARG A 55 13.28 9.14 -7.75
CA ARG A 55 13.62 7.71 -7.87
C ARG A 55 14.41 7.40 -9.14
N LYS A 56 14.06 8.03 -10.26
CA LYS A 56 14.81 7.90 -11.52
C LYS A 56 16.26 8.36 -11.39
N ASN A 57 16.53 9.30 -10.48
CA ASN A 57 17.87 9.80 -10.15
C ASN A 57 18.54 9.03 -9.01
N ASN A 58 17.99 7.88 -8.59
CA ASN A 58 18.45 7.09 -7.44
C ASN A 58 18.49 7.88 -6.12
N GLN A 59 17.68 8.93 -5.99
CA GLN A 59 17.54 9.70 -4.75
C GLN A 59 16.46 9.07 -3.89
N GLN A 60 16.86 8.17 -3.00
CA GLN A 60 15.97 7.53 -2.03
C GLN A 60 15.57 8.51 -0.93
N ILE A 61 14.30 8.45 -0.50
CA ILE A 61 13.78 9.25 0.61
C ILE A 61 14.30 8.65 1.92
N THR A 62 14.89 9.46 2.79
CA THR A 62 15.37 9.04 4.12
C THR A 62 14.47 9.53 5.24
N SER A 63 13.74 10.62 5.03
CA SER A 63 12.77 11.13 5.99
C SER A 63 11.70 11.97 5.32
N ILE A 64 10.54 11.99 5.96
CA ILE A 64 9.40 12.84 5.63
C ILE A 64 9.10 13.64 6.89
N SER A 65 8.93 14.96 6.77
CA SER A 65 8.84 15.85 7.94
C SER A 65 7.62 16.75 7.91
N GLY A 66 7.23 17.26 9.10
CA GLY A 66 6.14 18.22 9.23
C GLY A 66 4.73 17.61 9.14
N LEU A 67 4.59 16.31 9.37
CA LEU A 67 3.32 15.58 9.32
C LEU A 67 2.92 15.07 10.70
N SER A 68 1.61 14.96 10.92
CA SER A 68 1.08 14.15 12.03
C SER A 68 1.31 12.66 11.75
N ASP A 69 1.26 11.79 12.77
CA ASP A 69 1.43 10.34 12.59
C ASP A 69 0.46 9.76 11.54
N ARG A 70 -0.78 10.26 11.54
CA ARG A 70 -1.79 9.88 10.57
C ARG A 70 -1.42 10.32 9.16
N ASP A 71 -1.09 11.59 8.97
CA ASP A 71 -0.74 12.12 7.66
C ASP A 71 0.55 11.47 7.13
N TYR A 72 1.49 11.13 8.01
CA TYR A 72 2.71 10.40 7.67
C TYR A 72 2.39 9.02 7.09
N MET A 73 1.53 8.25 7.77
CA MET A 73 1.10 6.92 7.30
C MET A 73 0.35 7.00 5.96
N GLU A 74 -0.57 7.95 5.81
CA GLU A 74 -1.30 8.18 4.55
C GLU A 74 -0.34 8.58 3.42
N THR A 75 0.65 9.42 3.71
CA THR A 75 1.69 9.83 2.75
C THR A 75 2.56 8.65 2.31
N GLN A 76 3.00 7.80 3.23
CA GLN A 76 3.80 6.62 2.89
C GLN A 76 3.05 5.68 1.96
N ASP A 77 1.78 5.38 2.28
CA ASP A 77 0.96 4.56 1.39
C ASP A 77 0.83 5.21 0.01
N MET A 78 0.58 6.53 -0.05
CA MET A 78 0.48 7.25 -1.32
C MET A 78 1.74 7.16 -2.18
N LEU A 79 2.94 7.33 -1.60
CA LEU A 79 4.21 7.18 -2.31
C LEU A 79 4.45 5.74 -2.79
N ILE A 80 4.03 4.75 -2.00
CA ILE A 80 4.03 3.34 -2.38
C ILE A 80 3.08 3.11 -3.57
N GLN A 81 1.87 3.68 -3.54
CA GLN A 81 0.91 3.57 -4.64
C GLN A 81 1.45 4.22 -5.92
N CYS A 82 2.06 5.41 -5.85
CA CYS A 82 2.71 6.04 -7.01
C CYS A 82 3.74 5.10 -7.64
N ASN A 83 4.56 4.42 -6.82
CA ASN A 83 5.56 3.45 -7.27
C ASN A 83 4.91 2.24 -7.96
N ILE A 84 3.92 1.61 -7.31
CA ILE A 84 3.20 0.45 -7.85
C ILE A 84 2.54 0.78 -9.19
N GLN A 85 1.82 1.91 -9.29
CA GLN A 85 1.13 2.31 -10.52
C GLN A 85 2.12 2.63 -11.64
N ASN A 86 3.22 3.33 -11.34
CA ASN A 86 4.26 3.59 -12.33
C ASN A 86 4.91 2.30 -12.83
N TYR A 87 5.27 1.37 -11.94
CA TYR A 87 5.83 0.08 -12.34
C TYR A 87 4.84 -0.71 -13.21
N ALA A 88 3.57 -0.79 -12.80
CA ALA A 88 2.54 -1.46 -13.59
C ALA A 88 2.43 -0.85 -15.00
N LYS A 89 2.39 0.48 -15.11
CA LYS A 89 2.36 1.22 -16.38
C LYS A 89 3.58 0.93 -17.25
N GLN A 90 4.79 1.04 -16.69
CA GLN A 90 6.05 0.81 -17.42
C GLN A 90 6.17 -0.61 -17.97
N HIS A 91 5.61 -1.59 -17.24
CA HIS A 91 5.66 -3.01 -17.59
C HIS A 91 4.37 -3.54 -18.22
N GLN A 92 3.49 -2.65 -18.70
CA GLN A 92 2.26 -2.98 -19.44
C GLN A 92 1.30 -3.90 -18.68
N TYR A 93 1.28 -3.76 -17.36
CA TYR A 93 0.28 -4.38 -16.51
C TYR A 93 -1.00 -3.54 -16.51
N VAL A 94 -2.14 -4.22 -16.40
CA VAL A 94 -3.46 -3.63 -16.28
C VAL A 94 -4.09 -4.13 -14.98
N LEU A 95 -4.72 -3.22 -14.24
CA LEU A 95 -5.44 -3.58 -13.00
C LEU A 95 -6.57 -4.57 -13.32
N ASP A 96 -6.59 -5.68 -12.59
CA ASP A 96 -7.64 -6.68 -12.66
C ASP A 96 -8.75 -6.34 -11.66
N THR A 97 -9.78 -5.64 -12.13
CA THR A 97 -10.92 -5.23 -11.30
C THR A 97 -11.81 -6.39 -10.86
N GLN A 98 -11.57 -7.60 -11.38
CA GLN A 98 -12.33 -8.82 -11.04
C GLN A 98 -11.56 -9.76 -10.12
N ALA A 99 -10.37 -9.36 -9.65
CA ALA A 99 -9.58 -10.19 -8.74
C ALA A 99 -10.30 -10.36 -7.38
N GLY A 100 -10.47 -11.62 -6.96
CA GLY A 100 -11.00 -11.92 -5.64
C GLY A 100 -10.01 -11.53 -4.54
N VAL A 101 -10.49 -10.77 -3.55
CA VAL A 101 -9.72 -10.41 -2.35
C VAL A 101 -9.69 -11.63 -1.41
N PRO A 102 -8.50 -12.08 -0.92
CA PRO A 102 -8.43 -13.14 0.07
C PRO A 102 -9.11 -12.71 1.38
N SER A 103 -9.60 -13.65 2.19
CA SER A 103 -10.10 -13.29 3.53
C SER A 103 -8.94 -12.94 4.46
N ILE A 104 -9.20 -12.13 5.48
CA ILE A 104 -8.17 -11.81 6.49
C ILE A 104 -7.71 -13.08 7.23
N GLU A 105 -8.58 -14.07 7.43
CA GLU A 105 -8.22 -15.38 7.99
C GLU A 105 -7.20 -16.11 7.12
N GLN A 106 -7.41 -16.14 5.80
CA GLN A 106 -6.43 -16.71 4.86
C GLN A 106 -5.11 -15.97 4.92
N VAL A 107 -5.15 -14.64 4.95
CA VAL A 107 -3.95 -13.81 5.06
C VAL A 107 -3.19 -14.16 6.33
N VAL A 108 -3.77 -14.11 7.53
CA VAL A 108 -3.01 -14.38 8.76
C VAL A 108 -2.59 -15.85 8.89
N ALA A 109 -3.32 -16.78 8.26
CA ALA A 109 -2.95 -18.18 8.22
C ALA A 109 -1.72 -18.46 7.35
N HIS A 110 -1.38 -17.57 6.40
CA HIS A 110 -0.31 -17.80 5.43
C HIS A 110 0.80 -16.73 5.42
N PHE A 111 0.51 -15.50 5.85
CA PHE A 111 1.50 -14.45 5.94
C PHE A 111 2.58 -14.80 6.96
N PRO A 112 3.87 -14.59 6.64
CA PRO A 112 4.95 -14.85 7.59
C PRO A 112 4.84 -13.92 8.80
N SER A 113 5.29 -14.42 9.95
CA SER A 113 5.34 -13.67 11.20
C SER A 113 6.19 -12.39 11.11
N SER A 114 7.12 -12.30 10.14
CA SER A 114 7.90 -11.10 9.88
C SER A 114 7.05 -9.88 9.48
N ALA A 115 5.78 -10.10 9.11
CA ALA A 115 4.79 -9.03 8.87
C ALA A 115 4.01 -8.63 10.14
N ALA A 116 4.32 -9.21 11.31
CA ALA A 116 3.62 -8.90 12.54
C ALA A 116 3.89 -7.45 12.98
N LEU A 117 2.87 -6.83 13.56
CA LEU A 117 3.05 -5.55 14.25
C LEU A 117 3.99 -5.75 15.44
N VAL A 118 5.02 -4.90 15.51
CA VAL A 118 5.97 -4.83 16.62
C VAL A 118 6.07 -3.39 17.08
N VAL A 119 6.05 -3.17 18.39
CA VAL A 119 5.96 -1.82 18.98
C VAL A 119 7.25 -1.40 19.70
N SER A 120 8.26 -2.28 19.73
CA SER A 120 9.56 -2.00 20.33
C SER A 120 10.71 -2.77 19.67
N ASP A 121 11.93 -2.28 19.84
CA ASP A 121 13.15 -2.96 19.38
C ASP A 121 13.33 -4.35 20.00
N ASP A 122 12.86 -4.55 21.22
CA ASP A 122 12.93 -5.84 21.88
C ASP A 122 11.95 -6.83 21.26
N GLU A 123 10.74 -6.40 20.89
CA GLU A 123 9.82 -7.23 20.11
C GLU A 123 10.39 -7.59 18.74
N VAL A 124 11.07 -6.66 18.06
CA VAL A 124 11.77 -6.94 16.80
C VAL A 124 12.81 -8.05 16.99
N LYS A 125 13.63 -7.99 18.04
CA LYS A 125 14.63 -9.04 18.34
C LYS A 125 13.96 -10.38 18.60
N VAL A 126 12.90 -10.39 19.40
CA VAL A 126 12.16 -11.62 19.75
C VAL A 126 11.50 -12.23 18.52
N LEU A 127 10.91 -11.41 17.65
CA LEU A 127 10.31 -11.84 16.40
C LEU A 127 11.35 -12.45 15.45
N LYS A 128 12.51 -11.80 15.28
CA LYS A 128 13.61 -12.35 14.47
C LYS A 128 14.10 -13.70 14.99
N ALA A 129 14.21 -13.85 16.31
CA ALA A 129 14.72 -15.08 16.92
C ALA A 129 13.70 -16.23 16.96
N LYS A 130 12.40 -15.94 17.14
CA LYS A 130 11.37 -16.96 17.44
C LYS A 130 10.23 -17.03 16.42
N GLY A 131 10.15 -16.07 15.50
CA GLY A 131 9.11 -15.96 14.49
C GLY A 131 9.43 -16.71 13.19
N GLN A 132 10.70 -16.98 12.91
CA GLN A 132 11.10 -17.61 11.65
C GLN A 132 10.34 -18.92 11.39
N GLY A 133 9.82 -19.08 10.17
CA GLY A 133 9.05 -20.26 9.77
C GLY A 133 7.65 -20.36 10.38
N LYS A 134 7.15 -19.28 11.00
CA LYS A 134 5.76 -19.18 11.49
C LYS A 134 4.95 -18.21 10.67
N THR A 135 3.65 -18.45 10.60
CA THR A 135 2.67 -17.49 10.08
C THR A 135 2.24 -16.49 11.16
N LEU A 136 1.52 -15.44 10.80
CA LEU A 136 0.91 -14.52 11.77
C LEU A 136 0.01 -15.27 12.77
N GLN A 137 -0.84 -16.18 12.30
CA GLN A 137 -1.70 -17.00 13.17
C GLN A 137 -0.88 -17.90 14.09
N GLN A 138 0.24 -18.47 13.63
CA GLN A 138 1.10 -19.29 14.49
C GLN A 138 1.93 -18.47 15.48
N TRP A 139 2.26 -17.23 15.13
CA TRP A 139 2.92 -16.27 16.01
C TRP A 139 1.99 -15.75 17.10
N THR A 140 0.73 -15.50 16.74
CA THR A 140 -0.33 -14.99 17.62
C THR A 140 -1.53 -15.97 17.60
N PRO A 141 -1.45 -17.12 18.27
CA PRO A 141 -2.46 -18.18 18.19
C PRO A 141 -3.86 -17.78 18.66
N THR A 142 -3.97 -16.71 19.44
CA THR A 142 -5.25 -16.25 19.96
C THR A 142 -5.99 -15.28 19.03
N LEU A 143 -5.43 -14.97 17.85
CA LEU A 143 -6.14 -14.26 16.79
C LEU A 143 -7.43 -14.98 16.43
N LYS A 144 -8.54 -14.23 16.46
CA LYS A 144 -9.87 -14.68 16.09
C LYS A 144 -10.53 -13.66 15.18
N LEU A 145 -11.37 -14.13 14.27
CA LEU A 145 -12.17 -13.26 13.43
C LEU A 145 -13.17 -12.47 14.29
N LYS A 146 -13.16 -11.16 14.13
CA LYS A 146 -14.15 -10.23 14.68
C LYS A 146 -14.48 -9.22 13.58
N ASP A 147 -15.70 -9.29 13.08
CA ASP A 147 -16.15 -8.54 11.91
C ASP A 147 -15.24 -8.80 10.69
N ASP A 148 -14.54 -7.79 10.19
CA ASP A 148 -13.64 -7.84 9.04
C ASP A 148 -12.15 -7.95 9.42
N ARG A 149 -11.85 -8.26 10.70
CA ARG A 149 -10.49 -8.21 11.27
C ARG A 149 -10.13 -9.47 12.03
N MET A 150 -8.84 -9.79 12.06
CA MET A 150 -8.30 -10.79 12.98
C MET A 150 -7.77 -10.08 14.22
N VAL A 151 -8.34 -10.39 15.39
CA VAL A 151 -8.09 -9.68 16.65
C VAL A 151 -7.61 -10.65 17.71
N SER A 152 -6.58 -10.25 18.45
CA SER A 152 -6.12 -10.89 19.68
C SER A 152 -6.22 -9.89 20.82
N ASP A 153 -7.14 -10.14 21.76
CA ASP A 153 -7.21 -9.37 23.00
C ASP A 153 -6.05 -9.71 23.95
N LYS A 154 -5.42 -10.88 23.81
CA LYS A 154 -4.31 -11.30 24.68
C LYS A 154 -3.01 -10.61 24.30
N GLU A 155 -2.69 -10.62 23.02
CA GLU A 155 -1.50 -9.97 22.46
C GLU A 155 -1.79 -8.52 22.03
N GLN A 156 -3.02 -8.05 22.24
CA GLN A 156 -3.47 -6.68 21.99
C GLN A 156 -3.21 -6.19 20.55
N VAL A 157 -3.46 -7.04 19.55
CA VAL A 157 -3.18 -6.75 18.14
C VAL A 157 -4.37 -7.06 17.26
N ALA A 158 -4.57 -6.24 16.23
CA ALA A 158 -5.57 -6.45 15.19
C ALA A 158 -4.94 -6.32 13.79
N TYR A 159 -5.42 -7.13 12.86
CA TYR A 159 -5.05 -7.10 11.44
C TYR A 159 -6.29 -6.99 10.56
N ALA A 160 -6.23 -6.15 9.52
CA ALA A 160 -7.27 -5.99 8.51
C ALA A 160 -6.63 -5.79 7.13
N ILE A 161 -7.34 -6.19 6.07
CA ILE A 161 -6.92 -5.89 4.70
C ILE A 161 -7.40 -4.48 4.37
N SER A 162 -6.47 -3.55 4.18
CA SER A 162 -6.78 -2.18 3.78
C SER A 162 -6.96 -2.06 2.27
N GLN A 163 -6.14 -2.78 1.51
CA GLN A 163 -6.15 -2.73 0.05
C GLN A 163 -5.64 -4.04 -0.52
N TYR A 164 -6.19 -4.44 -1.65
CA TYR A 164 -5.73 -5.57 -2.44
C TYR A 164 -5.79 -5.22 -3.92
N GLN A 165 -4.69 -5.42 -4.62
CA GLN A 165 -4.57 -5.12 -6.05
C GLN A 165 -3.90 -6.26 -6.75
N VAL A 166 -4.49 -6.69 -7.87
CA VAL A 166 -3.87 -7.62 -8.79
C VAL A 166 -3.75 -6.91 -10.13
N PHE A 167 -2.57 -6.95 -10.71
CA PHE A 167 -2.36 -6.49 -12.07
C PHE A 167 -2.01 -7.66 -12.96
N LYS A 168 -2.65 -7.73 -14.13
CA LYS A 168 -2.44 -8.76 -15.14
C LYS A 168 -1.71 -8.18 -16.33
N ARG A 169 -0.93 -9.03 -17.02
CA ARG A 169 -0.42 -8.73 -18.35
C ARG A 169 -0.57 -9.96 -19.24
N PRO A 170 -0.65 -9.81 -20.58
CA PRO A 170 -0.93 -10.93 -21.48
C PRO A 170 0.05 -12.10 -21.38
N GLN A 171 1.32 -11.83 -21.06
CA GLN A 171 2.39 -12.81 -20.98
C GLN A 171 3.17 -12.62 -19.67
N GLY A 172 2.78 -13.34 -18.62
CA GLY A 172 3.52 -13.34 -17.37
C GLY A 172 2.68 -13.67 -16.14
N LYS A 173 3.37 -13.81 -15.01
CA LYS A 173 2.70 -13.93 -13.72
C LYS A 173 1.98 -12.63 -13.37
N PRO A 174 0.78 -12.71 -12.74
CA PRO A 174 0.14 -11.53 -12.19
C PRO A 174 1.04 -10.89 -11.14
N LEU A 175 0.92 -9.58 -11.00
CA LEU A 175 1.57 -8.80 -9.97
C LEU A 175 0.54 -8.50 -8.88
N THR A 176 0.73 -9.04 -7.69
CA THR A 176 -0.24 -8.95 -6.60
C THR A 176 0.34 -8.15 -5.44
N PHE A 177 -0.41 -7.17 -4.95
CA PHE A 177 -0.10 -6.40 -3.76
C PHE A 177 -1.24 -6.46 -2.75
N ILE A 178 -0.87 -6.42 -1.48
CA ILE A 178 -1.80 -6.31 -0.36
C ILE A 178 -1.27 -5.32 0.67
N THR A 179 -2.11 -4.41 1.10
CA THR A 179 -1.82 -3.48 2.20
C THR A 179 -2.56 -3.97 3.44
N LEU A 180 -1.80 -4.28 4.49
CA LEU A 180 -2.34 -4.67 5.78
C LEU A 180 -2.37 -3.48 6.73
N GLY A 181 -3.55 -3.20 7.26
CA GLY A 181 -3.69 -2.37 8.45
C GLY A 181 -3.43 -3.21 9.69
N SER A 182 -2.50 -2.79 10.53
CA SER A 182 -2.23 -3.44 11.81
C SER A 182 -2.34 -2.41 12.93
N ALA A 183 -2.94 -2.77 14.06
CA ALA A 183 -3.13 -1.84 15.17
C ALA A 183 -3.02 -2.52 16.53
N VAL A 184 -2.63 -1.75 17.55
CA VAL A 184 -2.72 -2.15 18.95
C VAL A 184 -4.14 -1.92 19.44
N THR A 185 -4.83 -2.97 19.90
CA THR A 185 -6.27 -2.87 20.28
C THR A 185 -6.51 -2.05 21.55
N GLY A 186 -5.51 -1.95 22.43
CA GLY A 186 -5.55 -1.18 23.68
C GLY A 186 -4.93 0.22 23.58
N GLY A 187 -4.60 0.70 22.37
CA GLY A 187 -3.89 1.95 22.16
C GLY A 187 -4.27 2.65 20.86
N THR A 188 -3.48 3.65 20.48
CA THR A 188 -3.69 4.46 19.26
C THR A 188 -2.73 4.10 18.12
N LEU A 189 -1.76 3.22 18.38
CA LEU A 189 -0.77 2.83 17.38
C LEU A 189 -1.43 2.00 16.29
N GLY A 190 -1.32 2.48 15.05
CA GLY A 190 -1.70 1.76 13.84
C GLY A 190 -0.67 2.00 12.74
N THR A 191 -0.54 1.04 11.83
CA THR A 191 0.34 1.11 10.67
C THR A 191 -0.34 0.52 9.45
N LEU A 192 0.02 1.04 8.28
CA LEU A 192 -0.22 0.41 6.99
C LEU A 192 1.09 -0.18 6.50
N SER A 193 1.07 -1.43 6.05
CA SER A 193 2.25 -2.09 5.47
C SER A 193 1.85 -2.79 4.19
N THR A 194 2.51 -2.43 3.10
CA THR A 194 2.22 -2.95 1.76
C THR A 194 3.19 -4.05 1.40
N TYR A 195 2.68 -5.15 0.86
CA TYR A 195 3.47 -6.32 0.49
C TYR A 195 3.17 -6.74 -0.94
N ARG A 196 4.21 -7.05 -1.71
CA ARG A 196 4.08 -7.82 -2.95
C ARG A 196 3.98 -9.29 -2.59
N ILE A 197 2.99 -9.98 -3.13
CA ILE A 197 2.84 -11.44 -2.97
C ILE A 197 3.55 -12.12 -4.14
N ASP A 198 4.67 -12.77 -3.85
CA ASP A 198 5.53 -13.41 -4.84
C ASP A 198 5.11 -14.87 -5.13
N ASP A 199 4.67 -15.59 -4.09
CA ASP A 199 4.23 -16.99 -4.19
C ASP A 199 3.24 -17.35 -3.08
N THR A 200 2.11 -17.96 -3.46
CA THR A 200 1.05 -18.43 -2.57
C THR A 200 0.95 -19.96 -2.48
N SER A 201 1.82 -20.71 -3.17
CA SER A 201 1.77 -22.17 -3.26
C SER A 201 2.19 -22.89 -1.97
N GLY A 202 3.00 -22.23 -1.15
CA GLY A 202 3.49 -22.77 0.13
C GLY A 202 2.53 -22.55 1.30
N LYS A 203 2.78 -23.26 2.40
CA LYS A 203 2.09 -23.01 3.69
C LYS A 203 2.29 -21.57 4.17
N ILE A 204 3.49 -21.03 3.97
CA ILE A 204 3.80 -19.62 4.24
C ILE A 204 4.00 -18.96 2.89
N TRP A 205 3.29 -17.87 2.65
CA TRP A 205 3.44 -17.12 1.41
C TRP A 205 4.79 -16.42 1.37
N THR A 206 5.38 -16.38 0.19
CA THR A 206 6.57 -15.57 -0.05
C THR A 206 6.09 -14.16 -0.37
N ILE A 207 6.52 -13.20 0.45
CA ILE A 207 6.16 -11.80 0.31
C ILE A 207 7.39 -10.91 0.38
N THR A 208 7.31 -9.76 -0.29
CA THR A 208 8.29 -8.69 -0.22
C THR A 208 7.64 -7.45 0.35
N HIS A 209 8.20 -6.88 1.43
CA HIS A 209 7.73 -5.60 1.97
C HIS A 209 8.06 -4.46 0.99
N VAL A 210 7.05 -3.66 0.67
CA VAL A 210 7.14 -2.56 -0.29
C VAL A 210 7.12 -1.25 0.48
N THR A 211 8.15 -0.45 0.28
CA THR A 211 8.26 0.92 0.76
C THR A 211 8.34 1.88 -0.42
N GLU A 212 8.34 3.18 -0.14
CA GLU A 212 8.62 4.24 -1.11
C GLU A 212 9.99 4.07 -1.81
N ASN A 213 10.90 3.30 -1.21
CA ASN A 213 12.24 3.07 -1.75
C ASN A 213 12.39 1.72 -2.46
N THR A 214 11.43 0.79 -2.34
CA THR A 214 11.53 -0.56 -2.93
C THR A 214 11.56 -0.51 -4.45
N SER A 215 12.62 -1.07 -5.06
CA SER A 215 12.65 -1.34 -6.50
C SER A 215 11.70 -2.49 -6.82
N LEU A 216 10.68 -2.21 -7.63
CA LEU A 216 9.66 -3.19 -8.02
C LEU A 216 10.08 -3.99 -9.25
#